data_AF-A0A7S4KUF1-F1
#
_entry.id   AF-A0A7S4KUF1-F1
#
_cell.length_a   1.000
_cell.length_b   1.000
_cell.length_c   1.000
_cell.angle_alpha   90.00
_cell.angle_beta   90.00
_cell.angle_gamma   90.00
#
_symmetry.space_group_name_H-M   'P 1'
#
loop_
_entity.id
_entity.type
_entity.pdbx_description
1 polymer ?
#
loop_
_entity_poly.entity_id
_entity_poly.type
_entity_poly.pdbx_seq_one_letter_code
_entity_poly.pdbx_strand_id
1 'polypeptide(L)'
;TSMWAMAKVGFDPGEEVMRTLVGHANEIVASFNAQDVSNFLWASAKLGYVPEEATMVKLRRRTSKIAGDFSAQGIANVLWAMGTLSSRTGRMADEAMVRAVSARACE
;
A
#
# COMPACT_ATOMS: atom_id res chain seq x y z
N THR A 1 -2.08 -11.47 0.49
CA THR A 1 -1.02 -12.20 1.24
C THR A 1 0.17 -12.61 0.35
N SER A 2 -0.04 -13.04 -0.90
CA SER A 2 1.04 -13.50 -1.79
C SER A 2 2.16 -12.48 -2.04
N MET A 3 1.84 -11.22 -2.36
CA MET A 3 2.85 -10.16 -2.55
C MET A 3 3.69 -9.88 -1.30
N TRP A 4 3.06 -9.91 -0.11
CA TRP A 4 3.78 -9.72 1.15
C TRP A 4 4.80 -10.83 1.38
N ALA A 5 4.41 -12.10 1.15
CA ALA A 5 5.31 -13.23 1.32
C ALA A 5 6.50 -13.15 0.37
N MET A 6 6.26 -12.84 -0.91
CA MET A 6 7.30 -12.62 -1.93
C MET A 6 8.28 -11.51 -1.49
N ALA A 7 7.75 -10.36 -1.09
CA ALA A 7 8.52 -9.23 -0.58
C ALA A 7 9.31 -9.57 0.69
N LYS A 8 8.77 -10.43 1.57
CA LYS A 8 9.39 -10.83 2.82
C LYS A 8 10.59 -11.76 2.60
N VAL A 9 10.50 -12.68 1.63
CA VAL A 9 11.59 -13.62 1.29
C VAL A 9 12.56 -13.05 0.24
N GLY A 10 12.32 -11.82 -0.25
CA GLY A 10 13.16 -11.19 -1.27
C GLY A 10 13.03 -11.83 -2.65
N PHE A 11 11.93 -12.56 -2.89
CA PHE A 11 11.64 -13.15 -4.18
C PHE A 11 10.92 -12.13 -5.05
N ASP A 12 11.58 -11.69 -6.12
CA ASP A 12 10.95 -10.93 -7.19
C ASP A 12 10.38 -11.90 -8.23
N PRO A 13 9.04 -12.03 -8.35
CA PRO A 13 8.42 -12.94 -9.30
C PRO A 13 8.52 -12.46 -10.76
N GLY A 14 9.14 -11.30 -11.00
CA GLY A 14 9.23 -10.66 -12.30
C GLY A 14 8.04 -9.75 -12.60
N GLU A 15 8.24 -8.86 -13.57
CA GLU A 15 7.30 -7.78 -13.93
C GLU A 15 5.92 -8.30 -14.32
N GLU A 16 5.86 -9.39 -15.10
CA GLU A 16 4.60 -9.95 -15.60
C GLU A 16 3.71 -10.47 -14.48
N VAL A 17 4.29 -11.26 -13.55
CA VAL A 17 3.55 -11.79 -12.40
C VAL A 17 3.13 -10.65 -11.48
N MET A 18 4.00 -9.67 -11.26
CA MET A 18 3.68 -8.50 -10.44
C MET A 18 2.50 -7.70 -11.02
N ARG A 19 2.52 -7.48 -12.34
CA ARG A 19 1.44 -6.80 -13.05
C ARG A 19 0.11 -7.53 -12.92
N THR A 20 0.09 -8.86 -13.03
CA THR A 20 -1.13 -9.66 -12.81
C THR A 20 -1.61 -9.57 -11.36
N LEU A 21 -0.71 -9.70 -10.38
CA LEU A 21 -1.06 -9.61 -8.97
C LEU A 21 -1.64 -8.24 -8.59
N VAL A 22 -1.05 -7.17 -9.11
CA VAL A 22 -1.54 -5.81 -8.90
C VAL A 22 -2.84 -5.57 -9.65
N GLY A 23 -2.96 -6.06 -10.89
CA GLY A 23 -4.21 -6.01 -11.65
C GLY A 23 -5.36 -6.63 -10.89
N HIS A 24 -5.16 -7.82 -10.33
CA HIS A 24 -6.16 -8.45 -9.48
C HIS A 24 -6.42 -7.66 -8.19
N ALA A 25 -5.37 -7.19 -7.50
CA ALA A 25 -5.51 -6.35 -6.32
C ALA A 25 -6.34 -5.10 -6.60
N ASN A 26 -6.21 -4.48 -7.78
CA ASN A 26 -6.98 -3.31 -8.21
C ASN A 26 -8.48 -3.57 -8.39
N GLU A 27 -8.86 -4.79 -8.72
CA GLU A 27 -10.25 -5.22 -8.85
C GLU A 27 -10.89 -5.41 -7.46
N ILE A 28 -10.13 -5.97 -6.52
CA ILE A 28 -10.63 -6.32 -5.19
C ILE A 28 -10.28 -5.31 -4.09
N VAL A 29 -9.59 -4.21 -4.40
CA VAL A 29 -9.13 -3.25 -3.39
C VAL A 29 -10.26 -2.67 -2.52
N ALA A 30 -11.50 -2.66 -3.04
CA ALA A 30 -12.66 -2.21 -2.30
C ALA A 30 -13.03 -3.13 -1.10
N SER A 31 -12.61 -4.40 -1.13
CA SER A 31 -12.85 -5.38 -0.06
C SER A 31 -11.68 -5.52 0.93
N PHE A 32 -10.51 -4.93 0.65
CA PHE A 32 -9.33 -5.02 1.51
C PHE A 32 -9.60 -4.56 2.94
N ASN A 33 -9.19 -5.32 3.95
CA ASN A 33 -9.15 -4.80 5.32
C ASN A 33 -7.88 -3.93 5.55
N ALA A 34 -7.71 -3.38 6.75
CA ALA A 34 -6.58 -2.50 7.07
C ALA A 34 -5.22 -3.21 6.92
N GLN A 35 -5.16 -4.48 7.31
CA GLN A 35 -3.98 -5.31 7.15
C GLN A 35 -3.64 -5.52 5.66
N ASP A 36 -4.64 -5.82 4.82
CA ASP A 36 -4.48 -6.01 3.37
C ASP A 36 -3.91 -4.75 2.71
N VAL A 37 -4.45 -3.58 3.03
CA VAL A 37 -3.94 -2.29 2.52
C VAL A 37 -2.49 -2.08 2.93
N SER A 38 -2.18 -2.23 4.23
CA SER A 38 -0.83 -1.99 4.73
C SER A 38 0.20 -2.97 4.12
N ASN A 39 -0.16 -4.24 3.98
CA ASN A 39 0.68 -5.27 3.38
C ASN A 39 0.89 -5.05 1.88
N PHE A 40 -0.15 -4.64 1.16
CA PHE A 40 -0.07 -4.36 -0.27
C PHE A 40 0.89 -3.20 -0.55
N LEU A 41 0.72 -2.06 0.14
CA LEU A 41 1.59 -0.90 -0.02
C LEU A 41 3.04 -1.21 0.37
N TRP A 42 3.24 -1.87 1.50
CA TRP A 42 4.57 -2.25 1.96
C TRP A 42 5.27 -3.17 0.95
N ALA A 43 4.57 -4.19 0.44
CA ALA A 43 5.13 -5.10 -0.56
C ALA A 43 5.46 -4.38 -1.86
N SER A 44 4.58 -3.48 -2.31
CA SER A 44 4.80 -2.66 -3.51
C SER A 44 6.07 -1.80 -3.35
N ALA A 45 6.19 -1.08 -2.25
CA ALA A 45 7.36 -0.26 -1.94
C ALA A 45 8.66 -1.06 -1.81
N LYS A 46 8.60 -2.23 -1.16
CA LYS A 46 9.73 -3.14 -0.96
C LYS A 46 10.24 -3.69 -2.29
N LEU A 47 9.33 -4.14 -3.16
CA LEU A 47 9.64 -4.72 -4.47
C LEU A 47 9.88 -3.63 -5.54
N GLY A 48 9.77 -2.35 -5.19
CA GLY A 48 9.98 -1.25 -6.12
C GLY A 48 8.87 -1.07 -7.14
N TYR A 49 7.72 -1.70 -6.92
CA TYR A 49 6.54 -1.54 -7.75
C TYR A 49 5.78 -0.28 -7.34
N VAL A 50 5.57 0.63 -8.28
CA VAL A 50 4.81 1.87 -8.09
C VAL A 50 3.39 1.66 -8.62
N PRO A 51 2.36 1.64 -7.77
CA PRO A 51 0.98 1.55 -8.23
C PRO A 51 0.60 2.74 -9.12
N GLU A 52 -0.18 2.48 -10.17
CA GLU A 52 -0.73 3.52 -11.02
C GLU A 52 -1.66 4.45 -10.23
N GLU A 53 -1.88 5.67 -10.73
CA GLU A 53 -2.71 6.64 -10.00
C GLU A 53 -4.15 6.20 -9.79
N ALA A 54 -4.73 5.47 -10.75
CA ALA A 54 -6.06 4.90 -10.60
C ALA A 54 -6.15 3.94 -9.40
N THR A 55 -5.10 3.16 -9.17
CA THR A 55 -4.96 2.28 -7.99
C THR A 55 -4.79 3.09 -6.72
N MET A 56 -3.91 4.09 -6.73
CA MET A 56 -3.66 4.93 -5.56
C MET A 56 -4.93 5.66 -5.10
N VAL A 57 -5.75 6.16 -6.02
CA VAL A 57 -7.05 6.77 -5.70
C VAL A 57 -7.99 5.78 -5.02
N LYS A 58 -8.07 4.54 -5.50
CA LYS A 58 -8.91 3.50 -4.87
C LYS A 58 -8.39 3.11 -3.49
N LEU A 59 -7.07 2.93 -3.34
CA LEU A 59 -6.40 2.64 -2.07
C LEU A 59 -6.63 3.75 -1.05
N ARG A 60 -6.49 5.01 -1.45
CA ARG A 60 -6.80 6.16 -0.61
C ARG A 60 -8.24 6.12 -0.12
N ARG A 61 -9.21 5.96 -1.04
CA ARG A 61 -10.63 5.89 -0.69
C ARG A 61 -10.93 4.75 0.27
N ARG A 62 -10.29 3.58 0.08
CA ARG A 62 -10.45 2.44 0.98
C ARG A 62 -9.83 2.73 2.34
N THR A 63 -8.62 3.27 2.37
CA THR A 63 -7.88 3.64 3.59
C THR A 63 -8.68 4.61 4.44
N SER A 64 -9.27 5.65 3.85
CA SER A 64 -10.12 6.59 4.59
C SER A 64 -11.35 5.93 5.23
N LYS A 65 -11.92 4.89 4.61
CA LYS A 65 -13.09 4.18 5.14
C LYS A 65 -12.75 3.24 6.30
N ILE A 66 -11.54 2.68 6.31
CA ILE A 66 -11.11 1.68 7.30
C ILE A 66 -10.00 2.22 8.21
N ALA A 67 -9.81 3.54 8.24
CA ALA A 67 -8.73 4.19 8.97
C ALA A 67 -8.71 3.83 10.47
N GLY A 68 -9.90 3.66 11.07
CA GLY A 68 -10.05 3.26 12.47
C GLY A 68 -9.64 1.81 12.78
N ASP A 69 -9.51 0.96 11.75
CA ASP A 69 -9.19 -0.46 11.90
C ASP A 69 -7.68 -0.76 11.81
N PHE A 70 -6.86 0.27 11.55
CA PHE A 70 -5.41 0.09 11.45
C PHE A 70 -4.78 -0.11 12.83
N SER A 71 -3.92 -1.13 12.93
CA SER A 71 -2.98 -1.24 14.04
C SER A 71 -1.83 -0.24 13.90
N ALA A 72 -1.13 0.04 14.99
CA ALA A 72 0.07 0.89 14.97
C ALA A 72 1.12 0.42 13.92
N GLN A 73 1.32 -0.90 13.81
CA GLN A 73 2.18 -1.48 12.78
C GLN A 73 1.63 -1.25 11.37
N GLY A 74 0.31 -1.37 11.18
CA GLY A 74 -0.34 -1.08 9.91
C GLY A 74 -0.11 0.37 9.47
N ILE A 75 -0.26 1.33 10.38
CA ILE A 75 0.03 2.75 10.13
C ILE A 75 1.50 2.94 9.75
N ALA A 76 2.43 2.39 10.54
CA ALA A 76 3.86 2.48 10.27
C ALA A 76 4.24 1.92 8.88
N ASN A 77 3.63 0.79 8.48
CA ASN A 77 3.84 0.20 7.17
C ASN A 77 3.36 1.11 6.03
N VAL A 78 2.16 1.71 6.17
CA VAL A 78 1.64 2.65 5.17
C VAL A 78 2.55 3.87 5.05
N LEU A 79 2.92 4.50 6.17
CA LEU A 79 3.78 5.70 6.18
C LEU A 79 5.16 5.41 5.55
N TRP A 80 5.78 4.30 5.93
CA TRP A 80 7.06 3.89 5.35
C TRP A 80 6.96 3.62 3.84
N ALA A 81 5.89 2.95 3.40
CA ALA A 81 5.66 2.65 2.00
C ALA A 81 5.48 3.95 1.18
N MET A 82 4.68 4.90 1.68
CA MET A 82 4.47 6.19 1.02
C MET A 82 5.78 6.97 0.87
N GLY A 83 6.57 7.09 1.93
CA GLY A 83 7.88 7.75 1.86
C GLY A 83 8.83 7.08 0.86
N THR A 84 8.88 5.75 0.86
CA THR A 84 9.72 4.97 -0.05
C THR A 84 9.31 5.14 -1.51
N LEU A 85 8.00 5.09 -1.82
CA LEU A 85 7.48 5.28 -3.18
C LEU A 85 7.71 6.72 -3.67
N SER A 86 7.55 7.71 -2.80
CA SER A 86 7.87 9.11 -3.11
C SER A 86 9.33 9.32 -3.46
N SER A 87 10.26 8.77 -2.66
CA SER A 87 11.68 8.87 -2.95
C SER A 87 12.06 8.21 -4.28
N ARG A 88 11.39 7.12 -4.68
CA ARG A 88 11.63 6.45 -5.97
C ARG A 88 11.07 7.20 -7.17
N THR A 89 9.88 7.77 -7.03
CA THR A 89 9.18 8.44 -8.13
C THR A 89 9.58 9.91 -8.29
N GLY A 90 10.22 10.50 -7.28
CA GLY A 90 10.43 11.95 -7.19
C GLY A 90 9.12 12.73 -6.98
N ARG A 91 7.99 12.03 -6.77
CA ARG A 91 6.68 12.64 -6.52
C ARG A 91 6.41 12.73 -5.04
N MET A 92 5.69 13.78 -4.63
CA MET A 92 5.22 13.89 -3.25
C MET A 92 4.30 12.72 -2.91
N ALA A 93 4.33 12.30 -1.64
CA ALA A 93 3.44 11.26 -1.14
C ALA A 93 1.99 11.73 -1.23
N ASP A 94 1.05 10.79 -1.40
CA ASP A 94 -0.38 11.10 -1.28
C ASP A 94 -0.68 11.58 0.15
N GLU A 95 -0.68 12.90 0.34
CA GLU A 95 -0.86 13.54 1.64
C GLU A 95 -2.19 13.18 2.27
N ALA A 96 -3.23 12.99 1.47
CA ALA A 96 -4.56 12.64 1.98
C ALA A 96 -4.55 11.22 2.56
N MET A 97 -3.84 10.29 1.93
CA MET A 97 -3.65 8.94 2.46
C MET A 97 -2.80 8.95 3.73
N VAL A 98 -1.71 9.73 3.76
CA VAL A 98 -0.85 9.91 4.95
C VAL A 98 -1.66 10.49 6.12
N ARG A 99 -2.44 11.55 5.88
CA ARG A 99 -3.30 12.16 6.91
C ARG A 99 -4.37 11.18 7.41
N ALA A 100 -4.97 10.39 6.52
CA ALA A 100 -6.01 9.43 6.89
C ALA A 100 -5.51 8.40 7.92
N VAL A 101 -4.27 7.92 7.80
CA VAL A 101 -3.70 6.96 8.75
C VAL A 101 -3.05 7.64 9.97
N SER A 102 -2.47 8.84 9.80
CA SER A 102 -1.80 9.56 10.90
C SER A 102 -2.76 10.17 11.91
N ALA A 103 -3.97 10.58 11.49
CA ALA A 103 -4.97 11.14 12.41
C ALA A 103 -5.30 10.18 13.56
N ARG A 104 -5.13 8.87 13.35
CA ARG A 104 -5.40 7.82 14.34
C ARG A 104 -4.15 7.35 15.10
N ALA A 105 -2.94 7.71 14.65
CA ALA A 105 -1.70 7.41 15.38
C ALA A 105 -1.56 8.22 16.68
N CYS A 106 -2.32 9.32 16.81
CA CYS A 106 -2.29 10.23 17.94
C CYS A 106 -3.38 9.93 19.01
N GLU A 107 -4.20 8.89 18.82
CA GLU A 107 -5.19 8.41 19.79
C GLU A 107 -4.72 7.15 20.50
#